data_AF-A0A3B9WA40-F1
#
_entry.id   AF-A0A3B9WA40-F1
#
_cell.length_a   1.000
_cell.length_b   1.000
_cell.length_c   1.000
_cell.angle_alpha   90.00
_cell.angle_beta   90.00
_cell.angle_gamma   90.00
#
_symmetry.space_group_name_H-M   'P 1'
#
loop_
_entity.id
_entity.type
_entity.pdbx_description
1 polymer ?
#
loop_
_entity_poly.entity_id
_entity_poly.type
_entity_poly.pdbx_seq_one_letter_code
_entity_poly.pdbx_strand_id
1 'polypeptide(L)'
;KMVVTENSSYTEDYCDPDKRSIANAIQITFSDGSQSDWVEVHYPIGHRLRREEGIPYLLQKFKDNASTQWSEDHVQQVKSLCVNKNQLDTVSVTEWVSLMAQAAI
;
A
#
# COMPACT_ATOMS: atom_id res chain seq x y z
N LYS A 1 15.43 7.98 -21.77
CA LYS A 1 15.80 9.36 -21.34
C LYS A 1 14.68 9.88 -20.46
N MET A 2 14.95 10.70 -19.45
CA MET A 2 13.93 11.27 -18.55
C MET A 2 14.08 12.79 -18.53
N VAL A 3 12.95 13.49 -18.61
CA VAL A 3 12.86 14.94 -18.38
C VAL A 3 11.83 15.11 -17.26
N VAL A 4 12.20 15.83 -16.21
CA VAL A 4 11.36 16.07 -15.04
C VAL A 4 11.08 17.57 -14.96
N THR A 5 9.80 17.91 -14.91
CA THR A 5 9.32 19.30 -14.83
C THR A 5 8.27 19.40 -13.73
N GLU A 6 8.29 20.50 -12.99
CA GLU A 6 7.26 20.78 -11.99
C GLU A 6 5.93 21.13 -12.65
N ASN A 7 4.84 20.66 -12.05
CA ASN A 7 3.51 21.21 -12.25
C ASN A 7 3.07 21.88 -10.94
N SER A 8 2.92 23.21 -10.93
CA SER A 8 2.65 23.97 -9.71
C SER A 8 1.35 23.55 -9.02
N SER A 9 0.34 23.10 -9.78
CA SER A 9 -0.92 22.63 -9.20
C SER A 9 -0.75 21.34 -8.38
N TYR A 10 0.21 20.47 -8.73
CA TYR A 10 0.51 19.29 -7.93
C TYR A 10 1.15 19.68 -6.59
N THR A 11 2.01 20.71 -6.60
CA THR A 11 2.64 21.26 -5.39
C THR A 11 1.60 21.89 -4.46
N GLU A 12 0.65 22.64 -5.02
CA GLU A 12 -0.47 23.22 -4.27
C GLU A 12 -1.33 22.13 -3.62
N ASP A 13 -1.73 21.10 -4.38
CA ASP A 13 -2.56 20.00 -3.90
C ASP A 13 -1.84 19.07 -2.90
N TYR A 14 -0.51 19.02 -2.95
CA TYR A 14 0.30 18.35 -1.93
C TYR A 14 0.21 19.09 -0.58
N CYS A 15 0.24 20.42 -0.60
CA CYS A 15 0.18 21.26 0.60
C CYS A 15 -1.23 21.45 1.16
N ASP A 16 -2.27 21.25 0.34
CA ASP A 16 -3.66 21.31 0.77
C ASP A 16 -3.96 20.18 1.79
N PRO A 17 -4.34 20.51 3.04
CA PRO A 17 -4.59 19.51 4.09
C PRO A 17 -5.78 18.60 3.81
N ASP A 18 -6.73 19.02 2.98
CA ASP A 18 -7.91 18.23 2.61
C ASP A 18 -7.60 17.22 1.49
N LYS A 19 -6.61 17.56 0.63
CA LYS A 19 -6.17 16.70 -0.47
C LYS A 19 -4.99 15.82 -0.11
N ARG A 20 -3.85 16.44 0.22
CA ARG A 20 -2.54 15.79 0.43
C ARG A 20 -2.18 14.86 -0.73
N SER A 21 -2.39 15.31 -1.96
CA SER A 21 -2.11 14.50 -3.14
C SER A 21 -0.60 14.26 -3.29
N ILE A 22 -0.22 13.18 -3.99
CA ILE A 22 1.17 12.89 -4.35
C ILE A 22 1.19 12.64 -5.86
N ALA A 23 0.77 13.67 -6.59
CA ALA A 23 0.50 13.56 -8.01
C ALA A 23 1.76 13.41 -8.84
N ASN A 24 1.73 12.49 -9.81
CA ASN A 24 2.72 12.37 -10.86
C ASN A 24 2.03 12.03 -12.18
N ALA A 25 2.65 12.43 -13.29
CA ALA A 25 2.22 12.02 -14.62
C ALA A 25 3.42 11.60 -15.47
N ILE A 26 3.19 10.60 -16.34
CA ILE A 26 4.23 10.06 -17.22
C ILE A 26 3.66 9.94 -18.64
N GLN A 27 4.45 10.36 -19.61
CA GLN A 27 4.25 10.08 -21.03
C GLN A 27 5.58 9.63 -21.65
N ILE A 28 5.51 8.61 -22.50
CA ILE A 28 6.68 8.06 -23.19
C ILE A 28 6.62 8.50 -24.65
N THR A 29 7.70 9.13 -25.14
CA THR A 29 7.91 9.38 -26.58
C THR A 29 8.86 8.33 -27.15
N PHE A 30 8.43 7.64 -28.20
CA PHE A 30 9.18 6.56 -28.86
C PHE A 30 10.11 7.10 -29.94
N SER A 31 11.05 6.26 -30.40
CA SER A 31 12.06 6.66 -31.39
C SER A 31 11.47 6.94 -32.78
N ASP A 32 10.28 6.43 -33.08
CA ASP A 32 9.52 6.70 -34.30
C ASP A 32 8.70 8.01 -34.22
N GLY A 33 8.76 8.71 -33.08
CA GLY A 33 8.02 9.94 -32.82
C GLY A 33 6.61 9.74 -32.26
N SER A 34 6.12 8.50 -32.16
CA SER A 34 4.83 8.22 -31.50
C SER A 34 4.92 8.45 -29.99
N GLN A 35 3.76 8.59 -29.33
CA GLN A 35 3.67 8.85 -27.89
C GLN A 35 2.66 7.91 -27.23
N SER A 36 2.94 7.53 -25.97
CA SER A 36 1.93 6.90 -25.12
C SER A 36 0.88 7.93 -24.68
N ASP A 37 -0.18 7.43 -24.05
CA ASP A 37 -1.08 8.28 -23.28
C ASP A 37 -0.32 9.02 -22.17
N TRP A 38 -0.86 10.18 -21.81
CA TRP A 38 -0.46 10.92 -20.62
C TRP A 38 -1.17 10.31 -19.40
N VAL A 39 -0.46 9.48 -18.65
CA VAL A 39 -1.03 8.79 -17.48
C VAL A 39 -0.73 9.61 -16.23
N GLU A 40 -1.76 10.19 -15.64
CA GLU A 40 -1.71 11.00 -14.43
C GLU A 40 -2.34 10.25 -13.25
N VAL A 41 -1.65 10.20 -12.11
CA VAL A 41 -2.13 9.58 -10.88
C VAL A 41 -1.92 10.54 -9.72
N HIS A 42 -3.02 11.02 -9.13
CA HIS A 42 -2.99 11.99 -8.01
C HIS A 42 -2.79 11.33 -6.65
N TYR A 43 -3.42 10.17 -6.43
CA TYR A 43 -3.45 9.50 -5.13
C TYR A 43 -2.83 8.11 -5.24
N PRO A 44 -1.71 7.84 -4.55
CA PRO A 44 -1.13 6.50 -4.54
C PRO A 44 -2.09 5.52 -3.87
N ILE A 45 -1.93 4.22 -4.15
CA ILE A 45 -2.81 3.17 -3.64
C ILE A 45 -2.89 3.12 -2.10
N GLY A 46 -1.84 3.60 -1.40
CA GLY A 46 -1.81 3.71 0.06
C GLY A 46 -2.55 4.93 0.63
N HIS A 47 -3.03 5.85 -0.21
CA HIS A 47 -3.71 7.07 0.23
C HIS A 47 -5.08 6.78 0.84
N ARG A 48 -5.55 7.64 1.75
CA ARG A 48 -6.84 7.50 2.45
C ARG A 48 -8.02 7.37 1.47
N LEU A 49 -7.98 8.11 0.35
CA LEU A 49 -9.04 8.10 -0.66
C LEU A 49 -9.11 6.81 -1.48
N ARG A 50 -8.11 5.92 -1.38
CA ARG A 50 -8.06 4.64 -2.11
C ARG A 50 -8.05 3.44 -1.16
N ARG A 51 -8.57 3.58 0.07
CA ARG A 51 -8.53 2.51 1.07
C ARG A 51 -9.28 1.25 0.63
N GLU A 52 -10.44 1.38 0.02
CA GLU A 52 -11.22 0.23 -0.47
C GLU A 52 -10.44 -0.58 -1.52
N GLU A 53 -9.77 0.12 -2.44
CA GLU A 53 -8.91 -0.51 -3.45
C GLU A 53 -7.59 -1.04 -2.85
N GLY A 54 -7.01 -0.33 -1.88
CA GLY A 54 -5.69 -0.62 -1.32
C GLY A 54 -5.64 -1.70 -0.25
N ILE A 55 -6.73 -1.91 0.51
CA ILE A 55 -6.79 -2.92 1.58
C ILE A 55 -6.53 -4.35 1.03
N PRO A 56 -7.12 -4.79 -0.10
CA PRO A 56 -6.80 -6.08 -0.69
C PRO A 56 -5.30 -6.27 -0.96
N TYR A 57 -4.63 -5.26 -1.52
CA TYR A 57 -3.19 -5.30 -1.75
C TYR A 57 -2.38 -5.30 -0.45
N LEU A 58 -2.84 -4.59 0.59
CA LEU A 58 -2.20 -4.61 1.90
C LEU A 58 -2.27 -6.00 2.55
N LEU A 59 -3.43 -6.67 2.44
CA LEU A 59 -3.62 -8.03 2.95
C LEU A 59 -2.79 -9.06 2.17
N GLN A 60 -2.68 -8.88 0.85
CA GLN A 60 -1.81 -9.72 0.03
C GLN A 60 -0.34 -9.52 0.41
N LYS A 61 0.11 -8.27 0.53
CA LYS A 61 1.47 -7.93 0.98
C LYS A 61 1.77 -8.53 2.37
N PHE A 62 0.81 -8.46 3.30
CA PHE A 62 0.96 -9.10 4.61
C PHE A 62 1.19 -10.60 4.46
N LYS A 63 0.35 -11.28 3.67
CA LYS A 63 0.48 -12.72 3.40
C LYS A 63 1.85 -13.04 2.82
N ASP A 64 2.24 -12.37 1.74
CA ASP A 64 3.49 -12.63 1.02
C ASP A 64 4.70 -12.49 1.95
N ASN A 65 4.72 -11.43 2.77
CA ASN A 65 5.80 -11.20 3.73
C ASN A 65 5.81 -12.26 4.85
N ALA A 66 4.64 -12.56 5.42
CA ALA A 66 4.49 -13.48 6.53
C ALA A 66 4.84 -14.92 6.12
N SER A 67 4.48 -15.33 4.91
CA SER A 67 4.82 -16.64 4.32
C SER A 67 6.32 -16.85 4.11
N THR A 68 7.16 -15.82 4.21
CA THR A 68 8.63 -16.00 4.19
C THR A 68 9.19 -16.54 5.50
N GLN A 69 8.40 -16.47 6.58
CA GLN A 69 8.79 -16.87 7.92
C GLN A 69 7.89 -18.00 8.43
N TRP A 70 6.57 -17.86 8.31
CA TRP A 70 5.63 -18.78 8.94
C TRP A 70 5.02 -19.78 7.97
N SER A 71 4.51 -20.90 8.51
CA SER A 71 3.65 -21.82 7.78
C SER A 71 2.36 -21.13 7.30
N GLU A 72 1.74 -21.66 6.25
CA GLU A 72 0.47 -21.11 5.74
C GLU A 72 -0.62 -21.08 6.83
N ASP A 73 -0.71 -22.13 7.67
CA ASP A 73 -1.69 -22.19 8.77
C ASP A 73 -1.49 -21.06 9.77
N HIS A 74 -0.24 -20.77 10.13
CA HIS A 74 0.06 -19.68 11.06
C HIS A 74 -0.17 -18.30 10.42
N VAL A 75 0.15 -18.13 9.13
CA VAL A 75 -0.19 -16.92 8.38
C VAL A 75 -1.70 -16.68 8.37
N GLN A 76 -2.51 -17.72 8.13
CA GLN A 76 -3.97 -17.59 8.15
C GLN A 76 -4.51 -17.30 9.55
N GLN A 77 -3.94 -17.91 10.60
CA GLN A 77 -4.31 -17.64 11.98
C GLN A 77 -4.09 -16.15 12.33
N VAL A 78 -2.89 -15.63 12.09
CA VAL A 78 -2.55 -14.23 12.39
C VAL A 78 -3.39 -13.28 11.52
N LYS A 79 -3.50 -13.56 10.22
CA LYS A 79 -4.32 -12.75 9.31
C LYS A 79 -5.77 -12.65 9.77
N SER A 80 -6.37 -13.78 10.14
CA SER A 80 -7.78 -13.84 10.56
C SER A 80 -8.02 -13.04 11.83
N LEU A 81 -7.07 -13.07 12.76
CA LEU A 81 -7.11 -12.23 13.96
C LEU A 81 -6.99 -10.74 13.61
N CYS A 82 -6.03 -10.36 12.76
CA CYS A 82 -5.80 -8.97 12.36
C CYS A 82 -6.99 -8.29 11.67
N VAL A 83 -7.76 -9.04 10.87
CA VAL A 83 -8.94 -8.49 10.16
C VAL A 83 -10.19 -8.41 11.04
N ASN A 84 -10.18 -9.05 12.21
CA ASN A 84 -11.27 -9.01 13.17
C ASN A 84 -10.92 -8.08 14.34
N LYS A 85 -11.22 -6.79 14.18
CA LYS A 85 -10.92 -5.76 15.19
C LYS A 85 -11.46 -6.12 16.58
N ASN A 86 -12.71 -6.57 16.67
CA ASN A 86 -13.33 -6.88 17.96
C ASN A 86 -12.61 -8.02 18.68
N GLN A 87 -12.12 -9.02 17.95
CA GLN A 87 -11.35 -10.11 18.52
C GLN A 87 -9.94 -9.64 18.91
N LEU A 88 -9.26 -8.92 18.00
CA LEU A 88 -7.91 -8.41 18.26
C LEU A 88 -7.86 -7.50 19.50
N ASP A 89 -8.85 -6.62 19.68
CA ASP A 89 -8.94 -5.71 20.82
C ASP A 89 -9.07 -6.43 22.17
N THR A 90 -9.42 -7.73 22.19
CA THR A 90 -9.48 -8.55 23.42
C THR A 90 -8.19 -9.30 23.73
N VAL A 91 -7.26 -9.39 22.78
CA VAL A 91 -6.00 -10.12 22.95
C VAL A 91 -5.05 -9.28 23.78
N SER A 92 -4.49 -9.86 24.84
CA SER A 92 -3.48 -9.14 25.63
C SER A 92 -2.21 -8.92 24.79
N VAL A 93 -1.47 -7.85 25.09
CA VAL A 93 -0.20 -7.57 24.39
C VAL A 93 0.77 -8.76 24.48
N THR A 94 0.79 -9.46 25.62
CA THR A 94 1.65 -10.64 25.82
C THR A 94 1.25 -11.79 24.90
N GLU A 95 -0.04 -12.10 24.78
CA GLU A 95 -0.54 -13.13 23.87
C GLU A 95 -0.28 -12.76 22.42
N TRP A 96 -0.50 -11.50 22.05
CA TRP A 96 -0.23 -10.99 20.70
C TRP A 96 1.25 -11.14 20.32
N VAL A 97 2.17 -10.70 21.17
CA VAL A 97 3.61 -10.83 20.91
C VAL A 97 4.03 -12.29 20.88
N SER A 98 3.47 -13.14 21.75
CA SER A 98 3.77 -14.58 21.76
C SER A 98 3.32 -15.27 20.47
N LEU A 99 2.17 -14.87 19.92
CA LEU A 99 1.68 -15.36 18.62
C LEU A 99 2.66 -14.97 17.50
N MET A 100 3.09 -13.71 17.47
CA MET A 100 3.99 -13.19 16.43
C MET A 100 5.44 -13.69 16.56
N ALA A 101 5.87 -14.10 17.75
CA ALA A 101 7.23 -14.59 18.02
C ALA A 101 7.40 -16.09 17.73
N GLN A 102 6.34 -16.81 17.33
CA GLN A 102 6.45 -18.21 16.94
C GLN A 102 7.42 -18.34 15.76
N ALA A 103 8.39 -19.24 15.93
CA ALA A 103 9.55 -19.33 15.07
C ALA A 103 9.17 -19.56 13.60
N ALA A 104 9.96 -18.92 12.74
CA ALA A 104 9.98 -19.25 11.34
C ALA A 104 10.46 -20.69 11.13
N ILE A 105 9.89 -21.40 10.16
CA ILE A 105 10.38 -22.73 9.74
C ILE A 105 11.78 -22.57 9.15
#